data_AF-A0ABD7LWM6-F1
#
_entry.id   AF-A0ABD7LWM6-F1
#
_cell.length_a   1.000
_cell.length_b   1.000
_cell.length_c   1.000
_cell.angle_alpha   90.00
_cell.angle_beta   90.00
_cell.angle_gamma   90.00
#
_symmetry.space_group_name_H-M   'P 1'
#
loop_
_entity.id
_entity.type
_entity.pdbx_description
1 polymer ?
#
loop_
_entity_poly.entity_id
_entity_poly.type
_entity_poly.pdbx_seq_one_letter_code
_entity_poly.pdbx_strand_id
1 'polypeptide(L)'
;MIAEQERTESKRRQAQGIKIAKANGVYKGRPKLYSADTKDPQRRLVYRSIVQDLENGVAISKIATDYNVTRQTIYRIKKEIDQLIV
;
A
#
# COMPACT_ATOMS: atom_id res chain seq x y z
N MET A 1 -0.72 -41.89 -8.02
CA MET A 1 -1.21 -41.34 -9.30
C MET A 1 -2.39 -40.39 -9.14
N ILE A 2 -3.49 -40.76 -8.48
CA ILE A 2 -4.71 -39.91 -8.39
C ILE A 2 -4.47 -38.57 -7.66
N ALA A 3 -3.82 -38.58 -6.49
CA ALA A 3 -3.59 -37.36 -5.71
C ALA A 3 -2.72 -36.30 -6.42
N GLU A 4 -1.84 -36.72 -7.32
CA GLU A 4 -0.98 -35.80 -8.09
C GLU A 4 -1.73 -35.15 -9.25
N GLN A 5 -2.61 -35.92 -9.90
CA GLN A 5 -3.52 -35.41 -10.94
C GLN A 5 -4.52 -34.40 -10.35
N GLU A 6 -5.11 -34.69 -9.19
CA GLU A 6 -6.03 -33.78 -8.51
C GLU A 6 -5.36 -32.45 -8.11
N ARG A 7 -4.12 -32.51 -7.62
CA ARG A 7 -3.32 -31.30 -7.33
C ARG A 7 -3.05 -30.48 -8.58
N THR A 8 -2.74 -31.14 -9.70
CA THR A 8 -2.44 -30.49 -10.98
C THR A 8 -3.68 -29.81 -11.55
N GLU A 9 -4.82 -30.50 -11.54
CA GLU A 9 -6.10 -29.95 -12.02
C GLU A 9 -6.60 -28.79 -11.14
N SER A 10 -6.41 -28.87 -9.82
CA SER A 10 -6.76 -27.77 -8.91
C SER A 10 -5.95 -26.50 -9.21
N LYS A 11 -4.63 -26.64 -9.42
CA LYS A 11 -3.76 -25.52 -9.82
C LYS A 11 -4.15 -24.96 -11.19
N ARG A 12 -4.51 -25.82 -12.14
CA ARG A 12 -4.96 -25.40 -13.49
C ARG A 12 -6.21 -24.53 -13.41
N ARG A 13 -7.23 -24.96 -12.65
CA ARG A 13 -8.46 -24.18 -12.44
C ARG A 13 -8.19 -22.86 -11.73
N GLN A 14 -7.36 -22.88 -10.69
CA GLN A 14 -6.94 -21.66 -9.99
C GLN A 14 -6.22 -20.69 -10.94
N ALA A 15 -5.29 -21.17 -11.76
CA ALA A 15 -4.56 -20.35 -12.73
C ALA A 15 -5.50 -19.73 -13.78
N GLN A 16 -6.48 -20.49 -14.27
CA GLN A 16 -7.51 -19.96 -15.17
C GLN A 16 -8.33 -18.85 -14.50
N GLY A 17 -8.76 -19.08 -13.25
CA GLY A 17 -9.48 -18.05 -12.47
C GLY A 17 -8.65 -16.79 -12.24
N ILE A 18 -7.37 -16.94 -11.87
CA ILE A 18 -6.44 -15.81 -11.71
C ILE A 18 -6.28 -15.06 -13.03
N LYS A 19 -6.18 -15.75 -14.17
CA LYS A 19 -6.06 -15.12 -15.49
C LYS A 19 -7.27 -14.24 -15.80
N ILE A 20 -8.48 -14.75 -15.56
CA ILE A 20 -9.74 -13.99 -15.73
C ILE A 20 -9.78 -12.79 -14.78
N ALA A 21 -9.48 -12.98 -13.49
CA ALA A 21 -9.49 -11.90 -12.50
C ALA A 21 -8.44 -10.81 -12.79
N LYS A 22 -7.27 -11.17 -13.32
CA LYS A 22 -6.27 -10.21 -13.81
C LYS A 22 -6.79 -9.44 -15.03
N ALA A 23 -7.40 -10.13 -16.00
CA ALA A 23 -8.00 -9.47 -17.17
C ALA A 23 -9.12 -8.49 -16.76
N ASN A 24 -9.88 -8.81 -15.72
CA ASN A 24 -10.91 -7.94 -15.14
C ASN A 24 -10.36 -6.84 -14.23
N GLY A 25 -9.03 -6.71 -14.07
CA GLY A 25 -8.42 -5.65 -13.25
C GLY A 25 -8.65 -5.78 -11.74
N VAL A 26 -9.00 -6.97 -11.24
CA VAL A 26 -9.27 -7.20 -9.80
C VAL A 26 -8.01 -7.01 -8.96
N TYR A 27 -6.85 -7.44 -9.47
CA TYR A 27 -5.57 -7.34 -8.76
C TYR A 27 -4.97 -5.93 -8.90
N LYS A 28 -5.04 -5.13 -7.83
CA LYS A 28 -4.51 -3.75 -7.77
C LYS A 28 -3.21 -3.63 -6.96
N GLY A 29 -2.57 -4.75 -6.65
CA GLY A 29 -1.39 -4.81 -5.79
C GLY A 29 -1.71 -4.56 -4.31
N ARG A 30 -0.68 -4.22 -3.53
CA ARG A 30 -0.80 -3.96 -2.10
C ARG A 30 -1.38 -2.55 -1.87
N PRO A 31 -2.47 -2.40 -1.10
CA PRO A 31 -2.97 -1.08 -0.73
C PRO A 31 -1.94 -0.25 0.04
N LYS A 32 -2.03 1.07 -0.08
CA LYS A 32 -1.16 2.00 0.67
C LYS A 32 -1.38 1.80 2.17
N LEU A 33 -0.28 1.69 2.93
CA LEU A 33 -0.34 1.54 4.38
C LEU A 33 -0.64 2.88 5.06
N TYR A 34 0.01 3.96 4.63
CA TYR A 34 -0.19 5.29 5.18
C TYR A 34 -0.83 6.17 4.10
N SER A 35 -2.13 6.38 4.24
CA SER A 35 -2.97 7.20 3.35
C SER A 35 -4.22 7.65 4.09
N ALA A 36 -4.89 8.69 3.56
CA ALA A 36 -6.16 9.19 4.09
C ALA A 36 -7.25 8.10 4.18
N ASP A 37 -7.25 7.16 3.22
CA ASP A 37 -8.28 6.13 3.07
C ASP A 37 -7.85 4.77 3.66
N THR A 38 -6.72 4.69 4.36
CA THR A 38 -6.27 3.44 4.97
C THR A 38 -7.33 2.90 5.94
N LYS A 39 -7.73 1.63 5.79
CA LYS A 39 -8.72 0.96 6.66
C LYS A 39 -8.34 0.99 8.14
N ASP A 40 -7.06 0.81 8.45
CA ASP A 40 -6.49 0.86 9.79
C ASP A 40 -6.50 2.31 10.35
N PRO A 41 -7.26 2.58 11.44
CA PRO A 41 -7.37 3.91 12.03
C PRO A 41 -6.05 4.46 12.57
N GLN A 42 -5.18 3.61 13.14
CA GLN A 42 -3.90 4.05 13.71
C GLN A 42 -2.97 4.54 12.60
N ARG A 43 -2.88 3.78 11.51
CA ARG A 43 -2.07 4.18 10.34
C ARG A 43 -2.62 5.43 9.66
N ARG A 44 -3.94 5.62 9.68
CA ARG A 44 -4.57 6.84 9.19
C ARG A 44 -4.22 8.05 10.04
N LEU A 45 -4.19 7.89 11.37
CA LEU A 45 -3.74 8.92 12.29
C LEU A 45 -2.27 9.28 12.04
N VAL A 46 -1.38 8.29 11.96
CA VAL A 46 0.04 8.50 11.64
C VAL A 46 0.21 9.24 10.31
N TYR A 47 -0.54 8.86 9.27
CA TYR A 47 -0.52 9.59 8.00
C TYR A 47 -0.87 11.08 8.17
N ARG A 48 -1.95 11.39 8.89
CA ARG A 48 -2.37 12.77 9.15
C ARG A 48 -1.31 13.56 9.92
N SER A 49 -0.71 12.95 10.94
CA SER A 49 0.37 13.56 11.71
C SER A 49 1.60 13.84 10.85
N ILE A 50 2.00 12.91 9.97
CA ILE A 50 3.09 13.12 9.01
C ILE A 50 2.78 14.28 8.06
N VAL A 51 1.55 14.39 7.55
CA VAL A 51 1.13 15.50 6.68
C VAL A 51 1.26 16.84 7.42
N GLN A 52 0.74 16.92 8.65
CA GLN A 52 0.82 18.13 9.47
C GLN A 52 2.27 18.55 9.76
N ASP A 53 3.14 17.60 10.07
CA ASP A 53 4.55 17.87 10.35
C ASP A 53 5.31 18.32 9.10
N LEU A 54 4.96 17.77 7.92
CA LEU A 54 5.51 18.24 6.65
C LEU A 54 5.07 19.68 6.34
N GLU A 55 3.81 20.04 6.58
CA GLU A 55 3.29 21.40 6.42
C GLU A 55 3.94 22.39 7.40
N ASN A 56 4.22 21.94 8.63
CA ASN A 56 4.92 22.71 9.65
C ASN A 56 6.43 22.82 9.39
N GLY A 57 6.96 22.24 8.30
CA GLY A 57 8.37 22.31 7.93
C GLY A 57 9.30 21.44 8.79
N VAL A 58 8.76 20.42 9.49
CA VAL A 58 9.57 19.49 10.30
C VAL A 58 10.48 18.65 9.40
N ALA A 59 11.72 18.45 9.83
CA ALA A 59 12.70 17.67 9.08
C ALA A 59 12.26 16.21 8.88
N ILE A 60 12.37 15.71 7.64
CA ILE A 60 11.99 14.32 7.27
C ILE A 60 12.68 13.26 8.14
N SER A 61 13.94 13.49 8.51
CA SER A 61 14.69 12.58 9.39
C SER A 61 14.05 12.45 10.77
N LYS A 62 13.52 13.55 11.32
CA LYS A 62 12.84 13.58 12.60
C LYS A 62 11.50 12.85 12.52
N ILE A 63 10.69 13.18 11.51
CA ILE A 63 9.40 12.51 11.25
C ILE A 63 9.58 10.98 11.12
N ALA A 64 10.64 10.54 10.42
CA ALA A 64 10.92 9.12 10.25
C ALA A 64 11.16 8.40 11.59
N THR A 65 11.90 9.04 12.49
CA THR A 65 12.19 8.52 13.82
C THR A 65 10.95 8.57 14.72
N ASP A 66 10.24 9.69 14.76
CA ASP A 66 9.12 9.94 15.67
C ASP A 66 7.94 8.98 15.40
N TYR A 67 7.64 8.70 14.13
CA TYR A 67 6.55 7.78 13.74
C TYR A 67 7.02 6.36 13.38
N ASN A 68 8.32 6.07 13.52
CA ASN A 68 8.92 4.79 13.13
C ASN A 68 8.54 4.35 11.70
N VAL A 69 8.69 5.26 10.74
CA VAL A 69 8.41 5.04 9.32
C VAL A 69 9.66 5.28 8.48
N THR A 70 9.78 4.57 7.36
CA THR A 70 10.92 4.79 6.46
C THR A 70 10.84 6.18 5.83
N ARG A 71 12.00 6.82 5.64
CA ARG A 71 12.08 8.12 4.93
C ARG A 71 11.42 8.07 3.55
N GLN A 72 11.53 6.95 2.84
CA GLN A 72 10.87 6.73 1.55
C GLN A 72 9.35 6.86 1.62
N THR A 73 8.74 6.40 2.72
CA THR A 73 7.30 6.54 2.95
C THR A 73 6.93 8.02 3.08
N ILE A 74 7.72 8.80 3.80
CA ILE A 74 7.51 10.24 3.98
C ILE A 74 7.74 10.98 2.66
N TYR A 75 8.79 10.66 1.90
CA TYR A 75 9.02 11.25 0.57
C TYR A 75 7.86 10.97 -0.39
N ARG A 76 7.30 9.75 -0.38
CA ARG A 76 6.11 9.42 -1.16
C ARG A 76 4.93 10.30 -0.74
N ILE A 77 4.66 10.44 0.56
CA ILE A 77 3.56 11.27 1.08
C ILE A 77 3.77 12.74 0.69
N LYS A 78 4.98 13.28 0.87
CA LYS A 78 5.33 14.64 0.47
C LYS A 78 5.05 14.88 -1.01
N LYS A 79 5.51 13.96 -1.87
CA LYS A 79 5.27 14.04 -3.32
C LYS A 79 3.77 14.01 -3.65
N GLU A 80 2.99 13.18 -2.96
CA GLU A 80 1.53 13.11 -3.14
C GLU A 80 0.85 14.44 -2.76
N ILE A 81 1.30 15.11 -1.69
CA ILE A 81 0.80 16.44 -1.30
C ILE A 81 1.19 17.48 -2.35
N ASP A 82 2.47 17.53 -2.74
CA ASP A 82 2.97 18.47 -3.73
C ASP A 82 2.21 18.34 -5.07
N GLN A 83 1.80 17.11 -5.44
CA GLN A 83 1.02 16.82 -6.65
C GLN A 83 -0.47 17.16 -6.54
N LEU A 84 -1.02 17.39 -5.35
CA LEU A 84 -2.41 17.79 -5.14
C LEU A 84 -2.58 19.32 -5.18
N ILE A 85 -1.50 20.07 -5.02
CA ILE A 85 -1.49 21.54 -4.96
C ILE A 85 -1.21 22.15 -6.35
N VAL A 86 -0.68 21.37 -7.28
CA VAL A 86 -0.46 21.73 -8.70
C VAL A 86 -1.66 21.31 -9.54
#